data_AF-A0A947ASR5-F1
#
_entry.id   AF-A0A947ASR5-F1
#
_cell.length_a   1.000
_cell.length_b   1.000
_cell.length_c   1.000
_cell.angle_alpha   90.00
_cell.angle_beta   90.00
_cell.angle_gamma   90.00
#
_symmetry.space_group_name_H-M   'P 1'
#
loop_
_entity.id
_entity.type
_entity.pdbx_description
1 polymer ?
#
loop_
_entity_poly.entity_id
_entity_poly.type
_entity_poly.pdbx_seq_one_letter_code
_entity_poly.pdbx_strand_id
1 'polypeptide(L)'
;MMARKVSVKIQPKKGSEEAYFAEREQKLIRELRDRASKEKTAQYREEHKYHCFRCGTESLAEIDEGNVKIDICVNEGCGALHLDPGELKEIISHQQTIPSTRSAFLSIFKK
;
A
#
# COMPACT_ATOMS: atom_id res chain seq x y z
N MET A 1 21.71 49.02 -5.66
CA MET A 1 22.49 47.88 -6.20
C MET A 1 22.38 46.72 -5.21
N MET A 2 21.80 45.58 -5.60
CA MET A 2 21.74 44.39 -4.73
C MET A 2 23.04 43.59 -4.86
N ALA A 3 23.74 43.36 -3.74
CA ALA A 3 24.96 42.57 -3.71
C ALA A 3 24.65 41.08 -3.98
N ARG A 4 25.26 40.52 -5.03
CA ARG A 4 25.18 39.08 -5.32
C ARG A 4 25.95 38.30 -4.25
N LYS A 5 25.25 37.49 -3.46
CA LYS A 5 25.87 36.50 -2.56
C LYS A 5 26.38 35.33 -3.38
N VAL A 6 27.70 35.16 -3.45
CA VAL A 6 28.33 33.99 -4.06
C VAL A 6 28.59 32.97 -2.96
N SER A 7 27.97 31.79 -3.06
CA SER A 7 28.25 30.67 -2.15
C SER A 7 29.41 29.84 -2.72
N VAL A 8 30.57 29.92 -2.07
CA VAL A 8 31.74 29.10 -2.44
C VAL A 8 31.74 27.84 -1.58
N LYS A 9 31.55 26.67 -2.20
CA LYS A 9 31.73 25.38 -1.55
C LYS A 9 33.13 24.86 -1.88
N ILE A 10 34.03 24.90 -0.90
CA ILE A 10 35.38 24.33 -1.03
C ILE A 10 35.23 22.81 -0.90
N GLN A 11 35.57 22.07 -1.95
CA GLN A 11 35.56 20.60 -1.92
C GLN A 11 36.86 20.07 -1.30
N PRO A 12 36.80 19.03 -0.44
CA PRO A 12 38.00 18.42 0.12
C PRO A 12 38.84 17.75 -0.99
N LYS A 13 40.17 17.73 -0.82
CA LYS A 13 41.09 17.09 -1.77
C LYS A 13 40.86 15.57 -1.77
N LYS A 14 40.82 14.94 -2.95
CA LYS A 14 40.73 13.48 -3.08
C LYS A 14 41.86 12.80 -2.30
N GLY A 15 41.50 11.87 -1.41
CA GLY A 15 42.43 11.12 -0.58
C GLY A 15 42.68 11.69 0.83
N SER A 16 42.03 12.79 1.19
CA SER A 16 42.07 13.28 2.57
C SER A 16 41.15 12.47 3.48
N GLU A 17 41.46 12.47 4.78
CA GLU A 17 40.64 11.83 5.81
C GLU A 17 39.19 12.38 5.80
N GLU A 18 39.02 13.67 5.52
CA GLU A 18 37.69 14.27 5.42
C GLU A 18 36.88 13.72 4.23
N ALA A 19 37.53 13.44 3.09
CA ALA A 19 36.86 12.83 1.94
C ALA A 19 36.40 11.40 2.25
N TYR A 20 37.22 10.63 2.97
CA TYR A 20 36.88 9.27 3.41
C TYR A 20 35.66 9.26 4.35
N PHE A 21 35.64 10.15 5.35
CA PHE A 21 34.50 10.25 6.26
C PHE A 21 33.25 10.77 5.58
N ALA A 22 33.37 11.75 4.68
CA ALA A 22 32.24 12.27 3.91
C ALA A 22 31.58 11.18 3.03
N GLU A 23 32.37 10.32 2.38
CA GLU A 23 31.83 9.19 1.61
C GLU A 23 31.14 8.16 2.51
N ARG A 24 31.73 7.86 3.68
CA ARG A 24 31.17 6.91 4.64
C ARG A 24 29.86 7.42 5.25
N GLU A 25 29.81 8.70 5.59
CA GLU A 25 28.61 9.38 6.10
C GLU A 25 27.50 9.39 5.04
N GLN A 26 27.82 9.68 3.77
CA GLN A 26 26.85 9.62 2.68
C GLN A 26 26.27 8.22 2.50
N LYS A 27 27.08 7.18 2.60
CA LYS A 27 26.62 5.78 2.55
C LYS A 27 25.69 5.48 3.71
N LEU A 28 26.08 5.85 4.94
CA LEU A 28 25.26 5.66 6.13
C LEU A 28 23.91 6.39 6.02
N ILE A 29 23.90 7.64 5.56
CA ILE A 29 22.66 8.41 5.35
C ILE A 29 21.74 7.73 4.34
N ARG A 30 22.29 7.18 3.24
CA ARG A 30 21.49 6.44 2.25
C ARG A 30 20.89 5.18 2.87
N GLU A 31 21.68 4.39 3.58
CA GLU A 31 21.22 3.17 4.25
C GLU A 31 20.13 3.47 5.29
N LEU A 32 20.29 4.53 6.08
CA LEU A 32 19.28 4.96 7.05
C LEU A 32 17.98 5.42 6.39
N ARG A 33 18.06 6.15 5.27
CA ARG A 33 16.88 6.56 4.50
C ARG A 33 16.15 5.36 3.90
N ASP A 34 16.90 4.42 3.33
CA ASP A 34 16.33 3.22 2.74
C ASP A 34 15.65 2.36 3.81
N ARG A 35 16.28 2.20 4.99
CA ARG A 35 15.68 1.51 6.13
C ARG A 35 14.40 2.20 6.60
N ALA A 36 14.45 3.49 6.84
CA ALA A 36 13.28 4.26 7.26
C ALA A 36 12.13 4.20 6.24
N SER A 37 12.44 4.18 4.94
CA SER A 37 11.43 4.04 3.89
C SER A 37 10.75 2.66 3.94
N LYS A 38 11.53 1.59 4.11
CA LYS A 38 11.02 0.22 4.20
C LYS A 38 10.14 0.03 5.44
N GLU A 39 10.59 0.54 6.59
CA GLU A 39 9.83 0.50 7.84
C GLU A 39 8.50 1.24 7.70
N LYS A 40 8.49 2.46 7.13
CA LYS A 40 7.26 3.21 6.87
C LYS A 40 6.30 2.49 5.93
N THR A 41 6.81 1.92 4.84
CA THR A 41 5.97 1.17 3.91
C THR A 41 5.41 -0.09 4.55
N ALA A 42 6.19 -0.78 5.38
CA ALA A 42 5.71 -1.95 6.12
C ALA A 42 4.61 -1.57 7.11
N GLN A 43 4.83 -0.53 7.92
CA GLN A 43 3.83 0.00 8.87
C GLN A 43 2.53 0.38 8.16
N TYR A 44 2.62 1.14 7.06
CA TYR A 44 1.45 1.53 6.26
C TYR A 44 0.67 0.32 5.73
N ARG A 45 1.37 -0.72 5.25
CA ARG A 45 0.72 -1.94 4.76
C ARG A 45 -0.03 -2.68 5.86
N GLU A 46 0.58 -2.82 7.04
CA GLU A 46 -0.06 -3.48 8.17
C GLU A 46 -1.25 -2.68 8.69
N GLU A 47 -1.11 -1.37 8.84
CA GLU A 47 -2.20 -0.48 9.28
C GLU A 47 -3.41 -0.55 8.36
N HIS A 48 -3.21 -0.64 7.04
CA HIS A 48 -4.30 -0.63 6.06
C HIS A 48 -4.77 -2.01 5.58
N LYS A 49 -4.24 -3.11 6.13
CA LYS A 49 -4.54 -4.46 5.68
C LYS A 49 -6.05 -4.79 5.69
N TYR A 50 -6.77 -4.31 6.70
CA TYR A 50 -8.20 -4.56 6.90
C TYR A 50 -9.09 -3.34 6.61
N HIS A 51 -8.54 -2.33 5.95
CA HIS A 51 -9.25 -1.09 5.64
C HIS A 51 -9.96 -1.18 4.29
N CYS A 52 -11.23 -0.79 4.25
CA CYS A 52 -11.96 -0.68 3.01
C CYS A 52 -11.38 0.43 2.11
N PHE A 53 -11.08 0.14 0.84
CA PHE A 53 -10.53 1.13 -0.10
C PHE A 53 -11.52 2.24 -0.45
N ARG A 54 -12.82 1.97 -0.25
CA ARG A 54 -13.89 2.91 -0.56
C ARG A 54 -14.19 3.88 0.59
N CYS A 55 -14.40 3.38 1.81
CA CYS A 55 -14.77 4.24 2.95
C CYS A 55 -13.64 4.47 3.95
N GLY A 56 -12.51 3.75 3.83
CA GLY A 56 -11.34 3.92 4.68
C GLY A 56 -11.50 3.42 6.11
N THR A 57 -12.60 2.73 6.45
CA THR A 57 -12.80 2.15 7.78
C THR A 57 -12.32 0.70 7.83
N GLU A 58 -11.89 0.26 9.02
CA GLU A 58 -11.57 -1.13 9.33
C GLU A 58 -12.87 -1.94 9.46
N SER A 59 -13.44 -2.30 8.32
CA SER A 59 -14.77 -2.93 8.23
C SER A 59 -14.83 -4.04 7.18
N LEU A 60 -13.67 -4.58 6.78
CA LEU A 60 -13.61 -5.73 5.89
C LEU A 60 -13.92 -7.02 6.67
N ALA A 61 -14.85 -7.81 6.15
CA ALA A 61 -15.19 -9.13 6.64
C ALA A 61 -14.96 -10.15 5.52
N GLU A 62 -14.23 -11.22 5.82
CA GLU A 62 -13.98 -12.34 4.90
C GLU A 62 -15.23 -13.25 4.88
N ILE A 63 -15.71 -13.58 3.69
CA ILE A 63 -16.83 -14.49 3.47
C ILE A 63 -16.33 -15.66 2.60
N ASP A 64 -16.56 -16.87 3.09
CA ASP A 64 -16.26 -18.11 2.38
C ASP A 64 -17.47 -18.54 1.53
N GLU A 65 -17.38 -18.43 0.21
CA GLU A 65 -18.40 -18.91 -0.73
C GLU A 65 -17.85 -20.09 -1.55
N GLY A 66 -17.86 -21.27 -0.94
CA GLY A 66 -17.43 -22.52 -1.55
C GLY A 66 -15.91 -22.57 -1.75
N ASN A 67 -15.46 -22.34 -2.99
CA ASN A 67 -14.04 -22.37 -3.34
C ASN A 67 -13.38 -20.98 -3.27
N VAL A 68 -14.16 -19.90 -3.18
CA VAL A 68 -13.64 -18.53 -3.23
C VAL A 68 -13.85 -17.83 -1.90
N LYS A 69 -12.77 -17.23 -1.39
CA LYS A 69 -12.77 -16.29 -0.27
C LYS A 69 -12.99 -14.89 -0.83
N ILE A 70 -13.87 -14.09 -0.22
CA ILE A 70 -14.13 -12.72 -0.68
C ILE A 70 -14.21 -11.79 0.51
N ASP A 71 -13.56 -10.62 0.40
CA ASP A 71 -13.62 -9.59 1.42
C ASP A 71 -14.73 -8.58 1.13
N ILE A 72 -15.64 -8.38 2.09
CA ILE A 72 -16.77 -7.44 1.96
C ILE A 72 -16.72 -6.38 3.06
N CYS A 73 -16.88 -5.12 2.67
CA CYS A 73 -17.03 -4.03 3.62
C CYS A 73 -18.43 -4.03 4.24
N VAL A 74 -18.51 -4.23 5.56
CA VAL A 74 -19.78 -4.25 6.33
C VAL A 74 -20.23 -2.86 6.80
N ASN A 75 -19.50 -1.80 6.46
CA ASN A 75 -19.88 -0.44 6.84
C ASN A 75 -21.16 -0.01 6.11
N GLU A 76 -22.07 0.63 6.87
CA GLU A 76 -23.36 1.10 6.37
C GLU A 76 -23.17 2.07 5.20
N GLY A 77 -23.82 1.79 4.06
CA GLY A 77 -23.72 2.60 2.85
C GLY A 77 -22.46 2.40 1.98
N CYS A 78 -21.49 1.59 2.40
CA CYS A 78 -20.28 1.31 1.62
C CYS A 78 -20.40 0.06 0.76
N GLY A 79 -20.51 -1.12 1.39
CA GLY A 79 -20.72 -2.38 0.70
C GLY A 79 -19.68 -2.77 -0.35
N ALA A 80 -18.48 -2.22 -0.28
CA ALA A 80 -17.44 -2.50 -1.26
C ALA A 80 -17.01 -3.97 -1.19
N LEU A 81 -16.86 -4.58 -2.36
CA LEU A 81 -16.29 -5.90 -2.55
C LEU A 81 -14.80 -5.76 -2.88
N HIS A 82 -13.95 -6.43 -2.13
CA HIS A 82 -12.53 -6.52 -2.37
C HIS A 82 -12.25 -7.91 -2.93
N LEU A 83 -11.68 -7.96 -4.13
CA LEU A 83 -11.35 -9.20 -4.83
C LEU A 83 -9.89 -9.16 -5.25
N ASP A 84 -9.13 -10.15 -4.80
CA ASP A 84 -7.75 -10.32 -5.23
C ASP A 84 -7.68 -10.95 -6.64
N PRO A 85 -6.58 -10.75 -7.38
CA PRO A 85 -6.43 -11.32 -8.72
C PRO A 85 -6.56 -12.85 -8.79
N GLY A 86 -6.28 -13.56 -7.69
CA GLY A 86 -6.49 -15.01 -7.58
C GLY A 86 -7.97 -15.37 -7.48
N GLU A 87 -8.70 -14.71 -6.59
CA GLU A 87 -10.13 -14.88 -6.36
C GLU A 87 -10.93 -14.58 -7.63
N LEU A 88 -10.60 -13.47 -8.31
CA LEU A 88 -11.25 -13.10 -9.57
C LEU A 88 -11.05 -14.15 -10.66
N LYS A 89 -9.85 -14.76 -10.75
CA LYS A 89 -9.58 -15.83 -11.71
C LYS A 89 -10.41 -17.08 -11.41
N GLU A 90 -10.56 -17.43 -10.14
CA GLU A 90 -11.35 -18.57 -9.71
C GLU A 90 -12.83 -18.36 -10.05
N ILE A 91 -13.38 -17.18 -9.75
CA ILE A 91 -14.74 -16.78 -10.14
C ILE A 91 -14.96 -16.90 -11.65
N ILE A 92 -14.02 -16.38 -12.46
CA ILE A 92 -14.12 -16.42 -13.94
C ILE A 92 -13.99 -17.87 -14.45
N SER A 93 -13.14 -18.69 -13.84
CA SER A 93 -12.95 -20.08 -14.25
C SER A 93 -14.18 -20.97 -14.00
N HIS A 94 -14.97 -20.63 -12.97
CA HIS A 94 -16.21 -21.34 -12.62
C HIS A 94 -17.48 -20.75 -13.28
N GLN A 95 -17.32 -19.79 -14.21
CA GLN A 95 -18.42 -19.00 -14.78
C GLN A 95 -19.35 -19.77 -15.74
N GLN A 96 -19.17 -21.08 -15.94
CA GLN A 96 -20.08 -21.91 -16.73
C GLN A 96 -21.44 -22.17 -16.03
N THR A 97 -21.63 -21.81 -14.76
CA THR A 97 -22.87 -22.12 -14.02
C THR A 97 -23.31 -21.01 -13.05
N ILE A 98 -23.50 -19.77 -13.51
CA ILE A 98 -24.11 -18.73 -12.66
C ILE A 98 -25.42 -18.16 -13.25
N PRO A 99 -26.56 -18.89 -13.25
CA PRO A 99 -27.84 -18.32 -13.67
C PRO A 99 -28.63 -17.62 -12.55
N SER A 100 -28.28 -17.71 -11.25
CA SER A 100 -29.28 -17.37 -10.21
C SER A 100 -28.80 -16.65 -8.93
N THR A 101 -27.51 -16.34 -8.74
CA THR A 101 -27.03 -15.79 -7.45
C THR A 101 -26.96 -14.26 -7.37
N ARG A 102 -27.29 -13.53 -8.46
CA ARG A 102 -27.35 -12.05 -8.44
C ARG A 102 -28.30 -11.47 -7.37
N SER A 103 -29.30 -12.23 -6.92
CA SER A 103 -30.30 -11.77 -5.95
C SER A 103 -29.82 -11.83 -4.49
N ALA A 104 -28.94 -12.77 -4.14
CA ALA A 104 -28.44 -12.92 -2.78
C ALA A 104 -27.46 -11.78 -2.43
N PHE A 105 -26.53 -11.47 -3.35
CA PHE A 105 -25.54 -10.40 -3.18
C PHE A 105 -26.16 -8.99 -3.04
N LEU A 106 -27.31 -8.74 -3.67
CA LEU A 106 -28.01 -7.44 -3.58
C LEU A 106 -28.98 -7.35 -2.40
N SER A 107 -29.29 -8.47 -1.74
CA SER A 107 -30.22 -8.50 -0.61
C SER A 107 -29.61 -8.03 0.70
N ILE A 108 -28.27 -8.15 0.84
CA ILE A 108 -27.51 -7.70 2.01
C ILE A 108 -27.44 -6.16 2.08
N PHE A 109 -27.61 -5.47 0.93
CA PHE A 109 -27.61 -3.99 0.84
C PHE A 109 -28.99 -3.34 0.90
N LYS A 110 -30.04 -4.12 1.21
CA LYS A 110 -31.42 -3.63 1.22
C LYS A 110 -31.96 -3.49 2.64
N LYS A 111 -31.60 -2.40 3.30
CA LYS A 111 -32.48 -1.72 4.26
C LYS A 111 -32.21 -0.23 4.32
#